data_AF-A0A955MCT2-F1
#
_entry.id   AF-A0A955MCT2-F1
#
_cell.length_a   1.000
_cell.length_b   1.000
_cell.length_c   1.000
_cell.angle_alpha   90.00
_cell.angle_beta   90.00
_cell.angle_gamma   90.00
#
_symmetry.space_group_name_H-M   'P 1'
#
loop_
_entity.id
_entity.type
_entity.pdbx_description
1 polymer ?
#
loop_
_entity_poly.entity_id
_entity_poly.type
_entity_poly.pdbx_seq_one_letter_code
_entity_poly.pdbx_strand_id
1 'polypeptide(L)'
;GTKLEKKDLNVYFDLDNTYSLSDEEWTIPQKKGKIVITSKKLDSTVTEEEFLVFRVTHKIPQHGLDYHDEMLLNISTEDFVSFTKGCYLGQEPISKVYNRSKPTWKLVVREEDSCTEEERQKMTSKVTNPATGRMMGFVFVSNKSSLD
;
A
#
# COMPACT_ATOMS: atom_id res chain seq x y z
N GLY A 1 6.19 -9.47 -30.18
CA GLY A 1 5.05 -8.63 -29.75
C GLY A 1 4.54 -9.18 -28.44
N THR A 2 4.16 -8.31 -27.50
CA THR A 2 3.56 -8.73 -26.23
C THR A 2 2.13 -9.20 -26.47
N LYS A 3 1.79 -10.40 -25.99
CA LYS A 3 0.43 -10.96 -26.08
C LYS A 3 -0.24 -10.82 -24.71
N LEU A 4 -1.41 -10.20 -24.68
CA LEU A 4 -2.25 -10.17 -23.48
C LEU A 4 -3.13 -11.42 -23.46
N GLU A 5 -3.17 -12.08 -22.32
CA GLU A 5 -3.98 -13.27 -22.10
C GLU A 5 -4.72 -13.12 -20.77
N LYS A 6 -6.02 -13.40 -20.77
CA LYS A 6 -6.82 -13.45 -19.55
C LYS A 6 -6.63 -14.82 -18.92
N LYS A 7 -6.15 -14.86 -17.69
CA LYS A 7 -6.08 -16.10 -16.90
C LYS A 7 -7.17 -16.11 -15.83
N ASP A 8 -7.71 -17.28 -15.56
CA ASP A 8 -8.65 -17.52 -14.47
C ASP A 8 -7.85 -17.86 -13.20
N LEU A 9 -7.43 -16.81 -12.48
CA LEU A 9 -6.59 -16.91 -11.29
C LEU A 9 -7.23 -16.15 -10.14
N ASN A 10 -7.07 -16.69 -8.94
CA ASN A 10 -7.45 -16.08 -7.68
C ASN A 10 -6.26 -15.32 -7.10
N VAL A 11 -6.57 -14.28 -6.31
CA VAL A 11 -5.58 -13.44 -5.64
C VAL A 11 -5.84 -13.48 -4.14
N TYR A 12 -4.83 -13.84 -3.38
CA TYR A 12 -4.87 -13.92 -1.91
C TYR A 12 -3.70 -13.14 -1.30
N PHE A 13 -3.80 -12.85 -0.01
CA PHE A 13 -2.71 -12.26 0.76
C PHE A 13 -2.23 -13.26 1.81
N ASP A 14 -0.93 -13.56 1.82
CA ASP A 14 -0.28 -14.36 2.85
C ASP A 14 0.42 -13.43 3.83
N LEU A 15 -0.16 -13.27 5.02
CA LEU A 15 0.31 -12.34 6.05
C LEU A 15 1.64 -12.79 6.66
N ASP A 16 1.82 -14.11 6.79
CA ASP A 16 2.91 -14.74 7.55
C ASP A 16 4.03 -15.27 6.67
N ASN A 17 3.90 -15.17 5.35
CA ASN A 17 4.82 -15.71 4.34
C ASN A 17 4.98 -17.24 4.40
N THR A 18 3.99 -17.95 4.92
CA THR A 18 4.05 -19.42 5.11
C THR A 18 3.56 -20.21 3.90
N TYR A 19 2.86 -19.57 2.97
CA TYR A 19 2.35 -20.23 1.77
C TYR A 19 3.50 -20.70 0.88
N SER A 20 3.53 -21.99 0.58
CA SER A 20 4.54 -22.61 -0.27
C SER A 20 4.04 -22.69 -1.71
N LEU A 21 4.82 -22.14 -2.64
CA LEU A 21 4.46 -22.10 -4.05
C LEU A 21 4.67 -23.44 -4.75
N SER A 22 3.77 -23.74 -5.66
CA SER A 22 3.99 -24.71 -6.74
C SER A 22 4.45 -24.02 -8.02
N ASP A 23 4.93 -24.79 -9.01
CA ASP A 23 5.61 -24.28 -10.22
C ASP A 23 4.77 -23.33 -11.10
N GLU A 24 3.45 -23.27 -10.89
CA GLU A 24 2.50 -22.47 -11.69
C GLU A 24 1.88 -21.29 -10.91
N GLU A 25 2.44 -20.95 -9.75
CA GLU A 25 1.94 -19.87 -8.90
C GLU A 25 2.93 -18.72 -8.85
N TRP A 26 2.40 -17.51 -8.67
CA TRP A 26 3.22 -16.30 -8.58
C TRP A 26 3.02 -15.63 -7.23
N THR A 27 4.08 -14.97 -6.76
CA THR A 27 3.99 -14.07 -5.61
C THR A 27 4.52 -12.70 -5.92
N ILE A 28 3.89 -11.69 -5.33
CA ILE A 28 4.40 -10.32 -5.33
C ILE A 28 4.76 -9.97 -3.89
N PRO A 29 6.06 -9.81 -3.57
CA PRO A 29 6.46 -9.45 -2.22
C PRO A 29 5.86 -8.09 -1.83
N GLN A 30 5.46 -7.97 -0.57
CA GLN A 30 4.98 -6.74 0.03
C GLN A 30 5.91 -6.32 1.17
N LYS A 31 5.70 -5.12 1.71
CA LYS A 31 6.44 -4.63 2.88
C LYS A 31 6.36 -5.60 4.07
N LYS A 32 5.20 -6.23 4.25
CA LYS A 32 4.98 -7.37 5.13
C LYS A 32 4.05 -8.35 4.41
N GLY A 33 4.35 -9.64 4.52
CA GLY A 33 3.63 -10.68 3.78
C GLY A 33 3.89 -10.63 2.28
N LYS A 34 3.02 -11.29 1.52
CA LYS A 34 3.08 -11.34 0.05
C LYS A 34 1.68 -11.54 -0.55
N ILE A 35 1.50 -11.04 -1.77
CA ILE A 35 0.34 -11.40 -2.59
C ILE A 35 0.63 -12.74 -3.25
N VAL A 36 -0.34 -13.65 -3.23
CA VAL A 36 -0.30 -14.96 -3.89
C VAL A 36 -1.30 -14.93 -5.05
N ILE A 37 -0.85 -15.33 -6.24
CA ILE A 37 -1.67 -15.46 -7.43
C ILE A 37 -1.67 -16.93 -7.83
N THR A 38 -2.84 -17.58 -7.76
CA THR A 38 -2.97 -19.04 -7.90
C THR A 38 -4.29 -19.42 -8.58
N SER A 39 -4.32 -20.56 -9.28
CA SER A 39 -5.56 -21.17 -9.76
C SER A 39 -6.36 -21.87 -8.65
N LYS A 40 -5.72 -22.17 -7.51
CA LYS A 40 -6.36 -22.84 -6.37
C LYS A 40 -7.39 -21.91 -5.73
N LYS A 41 -8.45 -22.50 -5.20
CA LYS A 41 -9.36 -21.82 -4.26
C LYS A 41 -8.85 -22.09 -2.86
N LEU A 42 -8.47 -21.03 -2.18
CA LEU A 42 -8.03 -21.05 -0.79
C LEU A 42 -9.11 -20.43 0.09
N ASP A 43 -9.29 -21.00 1.28
CA ASP A 43 -10.13 -20.42 2.32
C ASP A 43 -9.33 -19.37 3.10
N SER A 44 -10.01 -18.28 3.48
CA SER A 44 -9.38 -17.28 4.33
C SER A 44 -9.16 -17.84 5.73
N THR A 45 -7.95 -17.71 6.24
CA THR A 45 -7.59 -18.11 7.62
C THR A 45 -7.73 -16.99 8.62
N VAL A 46 -7.99 -15.76 8.15
CA VAL A 46 -8.20 -14.55 8.96
C VAL A 46 -9.48 -13.84 8.53
N THR A 47 -10.03 -13.07 9.45
CA THR A 47 -11.16 -12.18 9.20
C THR A 47 -10.73 -10.91 8.45
N GLU A 48 -11.69 -10.20 7.86
CA GLU A 48 -11.43 -8.90 7.22
C GLU A 48 -10.89 -7.86 8.22
N GLU A 49 -11.36 -7.89 9.47
CA GLU A 49 -10.91 -6.98 10.52
C GLU A 49 -9.44 -7.25 10.90
N GLU A 50 -9.05 -8.52 11.07
CA GLU A 50 -7.66 -8.90 11.34
C GLU A 50 -6.74 -8.48 10.18
N PHE A 51 -7.19 -8.69 8.93
CA PHE A 51 -6.45 -8.23 7.76
C PHE A 51 -6.34 -6.70 7.69
N LEU A 52 -7.40 -5.99 8.05
CA LEU A 52 -7.43 -4.53 8.12
C LEU A 52 -6.43 -4.01 9.18
N VAL A 53 -6.43 -4.58 10.38
CA VAL A 53 -5.46 -4.24 11.43
C VAL A 53 -4.04 -4.53 10.95
N PHE A 54 -3.82 -5.68 10.33
CA PHE A 54 -2.52 -6.06 9.79
C PHE A 54 -2.00 -5.03 8.78
N ARG A 55 -2.78 -4.67 7.75
CA ARG A 55 -2.29 -3.79 6.68
C ARG A 55 -2.05 -2.36 7.19
N VAL A 56 -2.90 -1.85 8.07
CA VAL A 56 -2.73 -0.50 8.65
C VAL A 56 -1.49 -0.48 9.55
N THR A 57 -1.29 -1.50 10.39
CA THR A 57 -0.10 -1.61 11.25
C THR A 57 1.19 -1.70 10.43
N HIS A 58 1.16 -2.37 9.29
CA HIS A 58 2.33 -2.52 8.42
C HIS A 58 2.45 -1.43 7.34
N LYS A 59 1.57 -0.42 7.34
CA LYS A 59 1.57 0.70 6.38
C LYS A 59 1.46 0.21 4.92
N ILE A 60 0.59 -0.75 4.68
CA ILE A 60 0.27 -1.30 3.35
C ILE A 60 -1.07 -0.71 2.90
N PRO A 61 -1.07 0.34 2.06
CA PRO A 61 -2.30 0.98 1.60
C PRO A 61 -2.96 0.17 0.49
N GLN A 62 -4.28 0.28 0.39
CA GLN A 62 -5.10 -0.38 -0.63
C GLN A 62 -5.58 0.62 -1.68
N HIS A 63 -5.26 0.38 -2.95
CA HIS A 63 -5.78 1.18 -4.07
C HIS A 63 -7.30 1.03 -4.18
N GLY A 64 -7.99 2.14 -4.46
CA GLY A 64 -9.45 2.23 -4.48
C GLY A 64 -10.08 2.41 -3.09
N LEU A 65 -9.26 2.44 -2.03
CA LEU A 65 -9.71 2.72 -0.66
C LEU A 65 -8.89 3.82 0.00
N ASP A 66 -7.58 3.62 0.15
CA ASP A 66 -6.67 4.57 0.80
C ASP A 66 -6.10 5.61 -0.17
N TYR A 67 -6.08 5.27 -1.46
CA TYR A 67 -5.64 6.14 -2.54
C TYR A 67 -6.26 5.69 -3.86
N HIS A 68 -6.32 6.61 -4.82
CA HIS A 68 -6.88 6.42 -6.15
C HIS A 68 -5.85 6.92 -7.18
N ASP A 69 -6.03 8.15 -7.67
CA ASP A 69 -5.28 8.71 -8.80
C ASP A 69 -4.07 9.54 -8.37
N GLU A 70 -3.67 9.48 -7.11
CA GLU A 70 -2.51 10.22 -6.61
C GLU A 70 -1.20 9.72 -7.24
N MET A 71 -0.22 10.63 -7.34
CA MET A 71 1.13 10.27 -7.76
C MET A 71 1.71 9.20 -6.81
N LEU A 72 2.33 8.15 -7.35
CA LEU A 72 2.89 7.05 -6.55
C LEU A 72 3.85 7.52 -5.44
N LEU A 73 4.61 8.59 -5.68
CA LEU A 73 5.52 9.18 -4.68
C LEU A 73 4.79 9.82 -3.49
N ASN A 74 3.51 10.19 -3.64
CA ASN A 74 2.67 10.60 -2.51
C ASN A 74 2.32 9.40 -1.62
N ILE A 75 2.28 8.18 -2.17
CA ILE A 75 1.94 6.96 -1.43
C ILE A 75 3.20 6.39 -0.77
N SER A 76 4.24 6.19 -1.57
CA SER A 76 5.56 5.76 -1.10
C SER A 76 6.65 6.17 -2.09
N THR A 77 7.76 6.69 -1.55
CA THR A 77 8.95 7.04 -2.33
C THR A 77 9.87 5.84 -2.61
N GLU A 78 9.61 4.70 -1.96
CA GLU A 78 10.53 3.55 -1.92
C GLU A 78 9.90 2.27 -2.48
N ASP A 79 8.59 2.10 -2.33
CA ASP A 79 7.97 0.77 -2.52
C ASP A 79 7.54 0.48 -3.97
N PHE A 80 7.00 1.47 -4.69
CA PHE A 80 6.30 1.23 -5.97
C PHE A 80 7.10 1.60 -7.21
N VAL A 81 8.15 2.41 -7.05
CA VAL A 81 8.91 2.99 -8.16
C VAL A 81 10.35 2.49 -8.09
N SER A 82 10.77 1.77 -9.13
CA SER A 82 12.19 1.48 -9.34
C SER A 82 12.81 2.57 -10.21
N PHE A 83 13.85 3.21 -9.69
CA PHE A 83 14.65 4.22 -10.40
C PHE A 83 15.86 3.62 -11.12
N THR A 84 16.11 2.32 -10.96
CA THR A 84 17.24 1.59 -11.54
C THR A 84 16.82 0.67 -12.68
N LYS A 85 15.53 0.35 -12.82
CA LYS A 85 15.01 -0.39 -13.99
C LYS A 85 14.98 0.49 -15.24
N GLY A 86 14.88 -0.15 -16.41
CA GLY A 86 14.78 0.54 -17.71
C GLY A 86 13.51 1.40 -17.85
N CYS A 87 13.35 2.00 -19.03
CA CYS A 87 12.29 2.99 -19.28
C CYS A 87 10.87 2.44 -19.05
N TYR A 88 10.05 3.19 -18.31
CA TYR A 88 8.63 2.85 -18.09
C TYR A 88 7.72 4.06 -18.30
N LEU A 89 6.44 3.80 -18.55
CA LEU A 89 5.44 4.83 -18.80
C LEU A 89 5.30 5.75 -17.57
N GLY A 90 5.30 7.07 -17.79
CA GLY A 90 5.19 8.05 -16.71
C GLY A 90 6.47 8.24 -15.89
N GLN A 91 7.61 7.67 -16.30
CA GLN A 91 8.89 7.83 -15.58
C GLN A 91 9.38 9.27 -15.52
N GLU A 92 9.19 10.07 -16.58
CA GLU A 92 9.70 11.45 -16.63
C GLU A 92 9.10 12.34 -15.52
N PRO A 93 7.76 12.44 -15.34
CA PRO A 93 7.19 13.23 -14.25
C PRO A 93 7.60 12.69 -12.87
N ILE A 94 7.66 11.37 -12.68
CA ILE A 94 8.11 10.74 -11.42
C ILE A 94 9.56 11.13 -11.12
N SER A 95 10.46 11.01 -12.10
CA SER A 95 11.88 11.35 -11.96
C SER A 95 12.09 12.84 -11.68
N LYS A 96 11.28 13.72 -12.26
CA LYS A 96 11.34 15.17 -11.98
C LYS A 96 11.01 15.46 -10.53
N VAL A 97 9.91 14.91 -10.02
CA VAL A 97 9.52 15.12 -8.61
C VAL A 97 10.56 14.53 -7.67
N TYR A 98 11.06 13.31 -7.94
CA TYR A 98 12.05 12.65 -7.10
C TYR A 98 13.38 13.42 -7.00
N ASN A 99 13.90 13.96 -8.11
CA ASN A 99 15.23 14.58 -8.12
C ASN A 99 15.24 16.10 -7.86
N ARG A 100 14.13 16.79 -8.16
CA ARG A 100 14.10 18.27 -8.16
C ARG A 100 13.06 18.86 -7.21
N SER A 101 12.26 18.03 -6.54
CA SER A 101 11.17 18.49 -5.68
C SER A 101 10.89 17.46 -4.58
N LYS A 102 9.77 17.63 -3.88
CA LYS A 102 9.20 16.62 -2.97
C LYS A 102 7.69 16.54 -3.20
N PRO A 103 7.06 15.38 -2.98
CA PRO A 103 5.61 15.27 -2.92
C PRO A 103 5.00 16.29 -1.95
N THR A 104 3.97 17.02 -2.38
CA THR A 104 3.27 18.01 -1.55
C THR A 104 2.49 17.37 -0.41
N TRP A 105 2.02 16.14 -0.64
CA TRP A 105 1.25 15.34 0.29
C TRP A 105 1.87 13.96 0.42
N LYS A 106 1.72 13.34 1.58
CA LYS A 106 2.20 11.99 1.85
C LYS A 106 1.11 11.18 2.54
N LEU A 107 0.83 9.98 2.03
CA LEU A 107 -0.02 9.01 2.70
C LEU A 107 0.77 8.40 3.86
N VAL A 108 0.20 8.49 5.05
CA VAL A 108 0.81 7.97 6.28
C VAL A 108 -0.27 7.29 7.13
N VAL A 109 0.18 6.47 8.08
CA VAL A 109 -0.67 5.98 9.16
C VAL A 109 -0.45 6.88 10.37
N ARG A 110 -1.53 7.42 10.93
CA ARG A 110 -1.50 8.27 12.14
C ARG A 110 -2.60 7.88 13.11
N GLU A 111 -2.34 8.11 14.39
CA GLU A 111 -3.38 8.07 15.41
C GLU A 111 -4.35 9.25 15.20
N GLU A 112 -5.64 9.00 15.34
CA GLU A 112 -6.70 9.97 15.04
C GLU A 112 -6.63 11.23 15.94
N ASP A 113 -6.19 11.04 17.19
CA ASP A 113 -5.98 12.12 18.17
C ASP A 113 -4.83 13.07 17.77
N SER A 114 -3.86 12.58 16.98
CA SER A 114 -2.73 13.35 16.46
C SER A 114 -3.03 14.10 15.16
N CYS A 115 -4.23 13.92 14.60
CA CYS A 115 -4.66 14.53 13.34
C CYS A 115 -5.41 15.85 13.57
N THR A 116 -5.35 16.73 12.58
CA THR A 116 -6.27 17.87 12.47
C THR A 116 -7.69 17.37 12.16
N GLU A 117 -8.70 18.24 12.33
CA GLU A 117 -10.09 17.87 12.01
C GLU A 117 -10.27 17.49 10.53
N GLU A 118 -9.62 18.22 9.62
CA GLU A 118 -9.67 17.92 8.19
C GLU A 118 -9.03 16.56 7.87
N GLU A 119 -7.88 16.26 8.50
CA GLU A 119 -7.21 14.96 8.36
C GLU A 119 -8.09 13.83 8.88
N ARG A 120 -8.74 14.00 10.04
CA ARG A 120 -9.64 12.98 10.62
C ARG A 120 -10.83 12.64 9.73
N GLN A 121 -11.39 13.64 9.04
CA GLN A 121 -12.51 13.46 8.11
C GLN A 121 -12.11 12.70 6.85
N LYS A 122 -10.87 12.86 6.40
CA LYS A 122 -10.32 12.20 5.21
C LYS A 122 -9.63 10.87 5.53
N MET A 123 -9.49 10.51 6.80
CA MET A 123 -8.83 9.28 7.22
C MET A 123 -9.63 8.06 6.79
N THR A 124 -8.95 7.13 6.13
CA THR A 124 -9.49 5.86 5.67
C THR A 124 -9.00 4.72 6.56
N SER A 125 -9.67 3.56 6.47
CA SER A 125 -9.16 2.31 7.02
C SER A 125 -8.84 2.39 8.52
N LYS A 126 -9.82 2.93 9.27
CA LYS A 126 -9.71 3.17 10.71
C LYS A 126 -9.74 1.85 11.48
N VAL A 127 -8.77 1.67 12.35
CA VAL A 127 -8.65 0.51 13.25
C VAL A 127 -8.17 0.93 14.63
N THR A 128 -8.47 0.12 15.64
CA THR A 128 -7.85 0.27 16.95
C THR A 128 -6.43 -0.30 16.91
N ASN A 129 -5.43 0.51 17.25
CA ASN A 129 -4.05 0.08 17.38
C ASN A 129 -3.94 -0.92 18.56
N PRO A 130 -3.51 -2.16 18.34
CA PRO A 130 -3.42 -3.17 19.41
C PRO A 130 -2.37 -2.82 20.47
N ALA A 131 -1.36 -2.00 20.15
CA ALA A 131 -0.30 -1.62 21.09
C ALA A 131 -0.70 -0.45 22.00
N THR A 132 -1.48 0.50 21.50
CA THR A 132 -1.82 1.74 22.23
C THR A 132 -3.30 1.84 22.62
N GLY A 133 -4.17 1.01 22.03
CA GLY A 133 -5.62 1.08 22.19
C GLY A 133 -6.26 2.29 21.50
N ARG A 134 -5.49 3.09 20.76
CA ARG A 134 -5.96 4.31 20.08
C ARG A 134 -6.39 4.02 18.66
N MET A 135 -7.34 4.78 18.13
CA MET A 135 -7.71 4.65 16.72
C MET A 135 -6.59 5.20 15.83
N MET A 136 -6.26 4.48 14.77
CA MET A 136 -5.35 4.92 13.72
C MET A 136 -5.88 4.53 12.34
N GLY A 137 -5.41 5.21 11.31
CA GLY A 137 -5.81 4.95 9.93
C GLY A 137 -4.89 5.62 8.92
N PHE A 138 -5.14 5.37 7.64
CA PHE A 138 -4.41 6.03 6.56
C PHE A 138 -4.94 7.44 6.34
N VAL A 139 -4.05 8.40 6.16
CA VAL A 139 -4.42 9.80 5.90
C VAL A 139 -3.32 10.51 5.10
N PHE A 140 -3.72 11.37 4.17
CA PHE A 140 -2.79 12.27 3.49
C PHE A 140 -2.47 13.47 4.37
N VAL A 141 -1.19 13.68 4.64
CA VAL A 141 -0.70 14.85 5.38
C VAL A 141 0.14 15.73 4.47
N SER A 142 0.11 17.04 4.71
CA SER A 142 0.94 17.98 3.95
C SER A 142 2.40 17.83 4.35
N ASN A 143 3.30 17.82 3.37
CA ASN A 143 4.74 17.75 3.61
C ASN A 143 5.35 19.10 4.06
N LYS A 144 4.53 20.16 4.16
CA LYS A 144 4.94 21.52 4.55
C LYS A 144 5.43 21.62 6.00
N SER A 145 5.22 20.60 6.82
CA SER A 145 5.56 20.56 8.25
C SER A 145 6.97 20.03 8.57
N SER A 146 7.87 19.97 7.58
CA SER A 146 9.29 19.59 7.80
C SER A 146 10.29 20.70 7.43
N LEU A 147 9.81 21.95 7.42
CA LEU A 147 10.66 23.13 7.45
C LEU A 147 10.66 23.67 8.89
N ASP A 148 11.42 23.00 9.75
CA ASP A 148 12.05 23.53 10.96
C ASP A 148 13.39 22.80 11.15
#